data_AF-A0A9D4J4M6-F1
#
_entry.id   AF-A0A9D4J4M6-F1
#
_cell.length_a   1.000
_cell.length_b   1.000
_cell.length_c   1.000
_cell.angle_alpha   90.00
_cell.angle_beta   90.00
_cell.angle_gamma   90.00
#
_symmetry.space_group_name_H-M   'P 1'
#
loop_
_entity.id
_entity.type
_entity.pdbx_description
1 polymer ?
#
loop_
_entity_poly.entity_id
_entity_poly.type
_entity_poly.pdbx_seq_one_letter_code
_entity_poly.pdbx_strand_id
1 'polypeptide(L)'
;MAAGTVFAFLTSHLTQKIKHQFKLLKMTSHHLNVHLEYKDIDIAHRLGKYIPNKNRAVIVKFVRRQTKIDVIKRAKQLKGTGIYINEDLTKINAEVLASLRLKEPSRVERAWSHEGKLFVRYKGIDRNEHVDYIQYQNWLSKPWPHKETTTYAKKAASTILRSPKQIQH
;
A
#
# COMPACT_ATOMS: atom_id res chain seq x y z
N MET A 1 45.33 -2.87 -14.44
CA MET A 1 44.04 -3.50 -14.79
C MET A 1 42.93 -3.15 -13.79
N ALA A 2 42.63 -1.85 -13.56
CA ALA A 2 41.62 -1.42 -12.58
C ALA A 2 40.54 -0.48 -13.15
N ALA A 3 40.76 0.13 -14.33
CA ALA A 3 39.84 1.09 -14.92
C ALA A 3 38.58 0.45 -15.55
N GLY A 4 38.68 -0.79 -16.06
CA GLY A 4 37.57 -1.47 -16.75
C GLY A 4 36.42 -1.91 -15.83
N THR A 5 36.74 -2.34 -14.61
CA THR A 5 35.74 -2.89 -13.68
C THR A 5 34.84 -1.81 -13.07
N VAL A 6 35.40 -0.62 -12.80
CA VAL A 6 34.65 0.52 -12.25
C VAL A 6 33.69 1.11 -13.29
N PHE A 7 34.11 1.18 -14.56
CA PHE A 7 33.29 1.72 -15.66
C PHE A 7 32.09 0.82 -16.01
N ALA A 8 32.26 -0.51 -15.96
CA ALA A 8 31.16 -1.47 -16.15
C ALA A 8 30.12 -1.43 -15.00
N PHE A 9 30.56 -1.18 -13.76
CA PHE A 9 29.65 -1.06 -12.62
C PHE A 9 28.80 0.22 -12.69
N LEU A 10 29.40 1.36 -13.02
CA LEU A 10 28.70 2.65 -13.17
C LEU A 10 27.63 2.61 -14.27
N THR A 11 27.93 2.00 -15.42
CA THR A 11 26.98 1.87 -16.53
C THR A 11 25.81 0.93 -16.21
N SER A 12 26.06 -0.17 -15.48
CA SER A 12 24.99 -1.10 -15.06
C SER A 12 24.03 -0.49 -14.03
N HIS A 13 24.54 0.33 -13.11
CA HIS A 13 23.73 0.94 -12.07
C HIS A 13 22.90 2.11 -12.60
N LEU A 14 23.47 2.94 -13.48
CA LEU A 14 22.77 4.04 -14.13
C LEU A 14 21.60 3.52 -14.99
N THR A 15 21.83 2.45 -15.75
CA THR A 15 20.80 1.83 -16.60
C THR A 15 19.66 1.21 -15.78
N GLN A 16 19.94 0.68 -14.59
CA GLN A 16 18.91 0.12 -13.72
C GLN A 16 18.02 1.21 -13.09
N LYS A 17 18.62 2.33 -12.65
CA LYS A 17 17.89 3.51 -12.15
C LYS A 17 16.92 4.03 -13.21
N ILE A 18 17.40 4.21 -14.44
CA ILE A 18 16.60 4.71 -15.57
C ILE A 18 15.43 3.75 -15.89
N LYS A 19 15.66 2.43 -15.88
CA LYS A 19 14.61 1.42 -16.14
C LYS A 19 13.46 1.48 -15.14
N HIS A 20 13.75 1.65 -13.85
CA HIS A 20 12.71 1.69 -12.81
C HIS A 20 11.90 2.98 -12.86
N GLN A 21 12.57 4.11 -13.08
CA GLN A 21 11.90 5.39 -13.27
C GLN A 21 10.98 5.34 -14.49
N PHE A 22 11.45 4.85 -15.64
CA PHE A 22 10.63 4.72 -16.85
C PHE A 22 9.35 3.90 -16.63
N LYS A 23 9.46 2.76 -15.91
CA LYS A 23 8.30 1.92 -15.58
C LYS A 23 7.30 2.66 -14.69
N LEU A 24 7.78 3.45 -13.73
CA LEU A 24 6.93 4.27 -12.87
C LEU A 24 6.19 5.33 -13.70
N LEU A 25 6.91 6.10 -14.52
CA LEU A 25 6.33 7.16 -15.36
C LEU A 25 5.22 6.62 -16.28
N LYS A 26 5.45 5.47 -16.92
CA LYS A 26 4.46 4.81 -17.77
C LYS A 26 3.23 4.38 -16.98
N MET A 27 3.43 3.80 -15.79
CA MET A 27 2.33 3.33 -14.93
C MET A 27 1.48 4.51 -14.41
N THR A 28 2.10 5.60 -13.95
CA THR A 28 1.37 6.76 -13.43
C THR A 28 0.60 7.49 -14.52
N SER A 29 1.17 7.62 -15.72
CA SER A 29 0.47 8.20 -16.86
C SER A 29 -0.75 7.36 -17.27
N HIS A 30 -0.54 6.06 -17.54
CA HIS A 30 -1.60 5.19 -18.06
C HIS A 30 -2.72 4.88 -17.07
N HIS A 31 -2.39 4.66 -15.79
CA HIS A 31 -3.37 4.17 -14.82
C HIS A 31 -3.86 5.23 -13.85
N LEU A 32 -3.08 6.29 -13.61
CA LEU A 32 -3.42 7.31 -12.62
C LEU A 32 -3.78 8.67 -13.24
N ASN A 33 -3.52 8.86 -14.54
CA ASN A 33 -3.59 10.17 -15.19
C ASN A 33 -2.75 11.21 -14.43
N VAL A 34 -1.54 10.81 -14.01
CA VAL A 34 -0.54 11.69 -13.38
C VAL A 34 0.70 11.74 -14.26
N HIS A 35 0.95 12.91 -14.82
CA HIS A 35 2.15 13.18 -15.60
C HIS A 35 3.30 13.49 -14.64
N LEU A 36 4.26 12.58 -14.59
CA LEU A 36 5.51 12.73 -13.87
C LEU A 36 6.64 12.86 -14.88
N GLU A 37 7.69 13.57 -14.49
CA GLU A 37 8.95 13.62 -15.20
C GLU A 37 10.07 12.96 -14.38
N TYR A 38 11.21 12.67 -15.01
CA TYR A 38 12.37 12.12 -14.32
C TYR A 38 12.84 13.00 -13.15
N LYS A 39 12.71 14.33 -13.29
CA LYS A 39 13.07 15.32 -12.25
C LYS A 39 12.18 15.27 -11.01
N ASP A 40 11.00 14.65 -11.09
CA ASP A 40 10.09 14.50 -9.94
C ASP A 40 10.48 13.31 -9.05
N ILE A 41 11.39 12.45 -9.52
CA ILE A 41 11.80 11.21 -8.86
C ILE A 41 13.25 11.33 -8.40
N ASP A 42 13.46 11.36 -7.09
CA ASP A 42 14.80 11.34 -6.49
C ASP A 42 15.40 9.93 -6.58
N ILE A 43 14.66 8.93 -6.08
CA ILE A 43 15.10 7.53 -5.98
C ILE A 43 14.00 6.60 -6.47
N ALA A 44 14.36 5.60 -7.28
CA ALA A 44 13.49 4.47 -7.61
C ALA A 44 14.33 3.19 -7.73
N HIS A 45 14.15 2.23 -6.81
CA HIS A 45 14.87 0.97 -6.84
C HIS A 45 14.04 -0.20 -6.30
N ARG A 46 14.45 -1.43 -6.63
CA ARG A 46 13.74 -2.66 -6.21
C ARG A 46 14.15 -3.04 -4.79
N LEU A 47 13.19 -3.41 -3.96
CA LEU A 47 13.43 -3.92 -2.61
C LEU A 47 13.58 -5.45 -2.59
N GLY A 48 14.45 -5.94 -1.70
CA GLY A 48 14.65 -7.37 -1.43
C GLY A 48 15.44 -8.14 -2.50
N LYS A 49 15.73 -9.41 -2.19
CA LYS A 49 16.47 -10.33 -3.07
C LYS A 49 15.66 -10.67 -4.32
N TYR A 50 16.33 -10.77 -5.46
CA TYR A 50 15.72 -11.26 -6.69
C TYR A 50 15.29 -12.72 -6.54
N ILE A 51 14.04 -13.01 -6.90
CA ILE A 51 13.47 -14.35 -6.92
C ILE A 51 12.87 -14.54 -8.32
N PRO A 52 13.22 -15.60 -9.06
CA PRO A 52 12.64 -15.90 -10.36
C PRO A 52 11.10 -15.92 -10.32
N ASN A 53 10.46 -15.43 -11.36
CA ASN A 53 8.99 -15.37 -11.49
C ASN A 53 8.24 -14.56 -10.42
N LYS A 54 8.95 -13.80 -9.56
CA LYS A 54 8.33 -12.94 -8.55
C LYS A 54 8.67 -11.47 -8.79
N ASN A 55 7.63 -10.65 -8.86
CA ASN A 55 7.79 -9.21 -8.89
C ASN A 55 8.24 -8.68 -7.53
N ARG A 56 9.37 -7.96 -7.52
CA ARG A 56 9.81 -7.20 -6.34
C ARG A 56 9.03 -5.90 -6.21
N ALA A 57 8.89 -5.39 -4.99
CA ALA A 57 8.39 -4.03 -4.78
C ALA A 57 9.42 -3.01 -5.31
N VAL A 58 8.94 -1.84 -5.73
CA VAL A 58 9.78 -0.68 -6.04
C VAL A 58 9.53 0.35 -4.94
N ILE A 59 10.59 0.77 -4.25
CA ILE A 59 10.52 1.93 -3.38
C ILE A 59 10.81 3.18 -4.21
N VAL A 60 9.99 4.21 -4.01
CA VAL A 60 10.09 5.47 -4.75
C VAL A 60 10.13 6.61 -3.76
N LYS A 61 11.15 7.45 -3.90
CA LYS A 61 11.23 8.75 -3.23
C LYS A 61 10.98 9.83 -4.28
N PHE A 62 9.93 10.62 -4.07
CA PHE A 62 9.66 11.81 -4.88
C PHE A 62 10.42 13.01 -4.34
N VAL A 63 10.79 13.95 -5.22
CA VAL A 63 11.43 15.21 -4.83
C VAL A 63 10.46 16.07 -4.02
N ARG A 64 9.18 16.12 -4.42
CA ARG A 64 8.14 16.92 -3.77
C ARG A 64 7.16 16.04 -3.00
N ARG A 65 6.84 16.46 -1.78
CA ARG A 65 5.81 15.81 -0.94
C ARG A 65 4.45 15.78 -1.63
N GLN A 66 4.07 16.87 -2.30
CA GLN A 66 2.79 16.99 -2.99
C GLN A 66 2.63 15.93 -4.09
N THR A 67 3.68 15.67 -4.88
CA THR A 67 3.69 14.63 -5.91
C THR A 67 3.36 13.25 -5.33
N LYS A 68 3.96 12.91 -4.18
CA LYS A 68 3.64 11.66 -3.45
C LYS A 68 2.15 11.60 -3.09
N ILE A 69 1.61 12.67 -2.52
CA ILE A 69 0.19 12.76 -2.10
C ILE A 69 -0.73 12.56 -3.30
N ASP A 70 -0.45 13.24 -4.41
CA ASP A 70 -1.27 13.16 -5.62
C ASP A 70 -1.30 11.76 -6.25
N VAL A 71 -0.15 11.07 -6.24
CA VAL A 71 -0.03 9.67 -6.69
C VAL A 71 -0.82 8.74 -5.76
N ILE A 72 -0.65 8.87 -4.43
CA ILE A 72 -1.35 8.02 -3.45
C ILE A 72 -2.87 8.22 -3.53
N LYS A 73 -3.35 9.47 -3.64
CA LYS A 73 -4.78 9.79 -3.73
C LYS A 73 -5.45 9.12 -4.94
N ARG A 74 -4.70 8.94 -6.03
CA ARG A 74 -5.17 8.30 -7.27
C ARG A 74 -4.96 6.79 -7.29
N ALA A 75 -4.21 6.21 -6.36
CA ALA A 75 -3.95 4.77 -6.29
C ALA A 75 -5.22 3.89 -6.26
N LYS A 76 -6.36 4.44 -5.82
CA LYS A 76 -7.67 3.77 -5.91
C LYS A 76 -8.07 3.36 -7.34
N GLN A 77 -7.54 4.04 -8.36
CA GLN A 77 -7.76 3.72 -9.78
C GLN A 77 -7.07 2.41 -10.21
N LEU A 78 -6.12 1.91 -9.41
CA LEU A 78 -5.42 0.65 -9.68
C LEU A 78 -6.22 -0.60 -9.29
N LYS A 79 -7.41 -0.44 -8.70
CA LYS A 79 -8.25 -1.58 -8.31
C LYS A 79 -8.55 -2.45 -9.52
N GLY A 80 -8.27 -3.75 -9.41
CA GLY A 80 -8.45 -4.72 -10.50
C GLY A 80 -7.25 -4.86 -11.44
N THR A 81 -6.24 -3.99 -11.36
CA THR A 81 -5.03 -4.09 -12.21
C THR A 81 -3.98 -5.06 -11.67
N GLY A 82 -4.12 -5.52 -10.43
CA GLY A 82 -3.08 -6.30 -9.72
C GLY A 82 -1.89 -5.47 -9.25
N ILE A 83 -1.91 -4.14 -9.42
CA ILE A 83 -0.90 -3.20 -8.95
C ILE A 83 -1.41 -2.49 -7.70
N TYR A 84 -0.52 -2.31 -6.72
CA TYR A 84 -0.81 -1.61 -5.47
C TYR A 84 0.26 -0.56 -5.19
N ILE A 85 -0.16 0.59 -4.65
CA ILE A 85 0.71 1.65 -4.14
C ILE A 85 0.34 1.87 -2.69
N ASN A 86 1.33 1.78 -1.80
CA ASN A 86 1.19 2.02 -0.37
C ASN A 86 2.25 3.02 0.08
N GLU A 87 1.99 3.72 1.18
CA GLU A 87 3.04 4.47 1.88
C GLU A 87 4.07 3.51 2.49
N ASP A 88 5.33 3.95 2.48
CA ASP A 88 6.38 3.28 3.26
C ASP A 88 6.27 3.74 4.71
N LEU A 89 5.82 2.82 5.58
CA LEU A 89 5.56 3.09 6.99
C LEU A 89 6.70 2.54 7.84
N THR A 90 6.91 3.17 9.00
CA THR A 90 7.76 2.57 10.02
C THR A 90 7.21 1.19 10.41
N LYS A 91 8.09 0.29 10.85
CA LYS A 91 7.70 -1.07 11.26
C LYS A 91 6.51 -1.06 12.22
N ILE A 92 6.58 -0.21 13.24
CA ILE A 92 5.53 -0.06 14.25
C ILE A 92 4.20 0.39 13.60
N ASN A 93 4.22 1.42 12.75
CA ASN A 93 3.00 1.90 12.09
C ASN A 93 2.39 0.83 11.17
N ALA A 94 3.25 0.08 10.45
CA ALA A 94 2.81 -1.03 9.61
C ALA A 94 2.14 -2.14 10.43
N GLU A 95 2.73 -2.50 11.58
CA GLU A 95 2.19 -3.51 12.50
C GLU A 95 0.86 -3.07 13.15
N VAL A 96 0.75 -1.81 13.57
CA VAL A 96 -0.50 -1.25 14.10
C VAL A 96 -1.58 -1.22 13.03
N LEU A 97 -1.26 -0.76 11.81
CA LEU A 97 -2.20 -0.75 10.70
C LEU A 97 -2.68 -2.16 10.32
N ALA A 98 -1.78 -3.15 10.32
CA ALA A 98 -2.13 -4.54 10.12
C ALA A 98 -3.02 -5.06 11.26
N SER A 99 -2.70 -4.72 12.50
CA SER A 99 -3.48 -5.11 13.68
C SER A 99 -4.92 -4.57 13.62
N LEU A 100 -5.10 -3.29 13.27
CA LEU A 100 -6.42 -2.68 13.09
C LEU A 100 -7.26 -3.41 12.04
N ARG A 101 -6.65 -3.81 10.92
CA ARG A 101 -7.34 -4.47 9.80
C ARG A 101 -7.65 -5.93 10.07
N LEU A 102 -6.76 -6.64 10.77
CA LEU A 102 -6.80 -8.09 10.86
C LEU A 102 -7.32 -8.61 12.21
N LYS A 103 -7.07 -7.89 13.32
CA LYS A 103 -7.40 -8.36 14.67
C LYS A 103 -8.80 -7.94 15.14
N GLU A 104 -9.37 -6.88 14.57
CA GLU A 104 -10.70 -6.34 14.97
C GLU A 104 -11.68 -6.17 13.79
N PRO A 105 -11.89 -7.19 12.94
CA PRO A 105 -12.78 -7.07 11.78
C PRO A 105 -14.25 -6.86 12.16
N SER A 106 -14.64 -7.17 13.40
CA SER A 106 -15.99 -6.93 13.92
C SER A 106 -16.25 -5.43 14.14
N ARG A 107 -15.27 -4.71 14.70
CA ARG A 107 -15.37 -3.32 15.14
C ARG A 107 -14.84 -2.31 14.12
N VAL A 108 -13.74 -2.63 13.44
CA VAL A 108 -13.11 -1.74 12.46
C VAL A 108 -13.81 -1.89 11.11
N GLU A 109 -14.30 -0.78 10.57
CA GLU A 109 -14.83 -0.71 9.20
C GLU A 109 -13.69 -0.54 8.19
N ARG A 110 -12.79 0.40 8.47
CA ARG A 110 -11.66 0.72 7.60
C ARG A 110 -10.50 1.28 8.41
N ALA A 111 -9.27 0.96 8.01
CA ALA A 111 -8.07 1.61 8.52
C ALA A 111 -7.10 1.91 7.38
N TRP A 112 -6.47 3.08 7.40
CA TRP A 112 -5.53 3.54 6.36
C TRP A 112 -4.48 4.45 6.96
N SER A 113 -3.40 4.67 6.21
CA SER A 113 -2.39 5.67 6.54
C SER A 113 -2.54 6.88 5.63
N HIS A 114 -2.16 8.04 6.15
CA HIS A 114 -1.98 9.24 5.37
C HIS A 114 -0.83 10.05 5.95
N GLU A 115 0.20 10.28 5.16
CA GLU A 115 1.39 11.03 5.55
C GLU A 115 2.10 10.47 6.80
N GLY A 116 2.19 9.14 6.89
CA GLY A 116 2.78 8.45 8.04
C GLY A 116 1.90 8.42 9.29
N LYS A 117 0.74 9.09 9.30
CA LYS A 117 -0.27 8.99 10.36
C LYS A 117 -1.25 7.87 10.07
N LEU A 118 -1.81 7.27 11.11
CA LEU A 118 -2.77 6.18 11.00
C LEU A 118 -4.18 6.69 11.34
N PHE A 119 -5.14 6.24 10.55
CA PHE A 119 -6.56 6.58 10.69
C PHE A 119 -7.41 5.32 10.71
N VAL A 120 -8.46 5.36 11.50
CA VAL A 120 -9.44 4.29 11.62
C VAL A 120 -10.87 4.85 11.53
N ARG A 121 -11.75 4.08 10.90
CA ARG A 121 -13.20 4.27 10.92
C ARG A 121 -13.81 3.02 11.51
N TYR A 122 -14.61 3.19 12.55
CA TYR A 122 -15.30 2.10 13.22
C TYR A 122 -16.71 1.91 12.64
N LYS A 123 -17.22 0.67 12.69
CA LYS A 123 -18.58 0.40 12.21
C LYS A 123 -19.60 1.11 13.10
N GLY A 124 -20.59 1.75 12.46
CA GLY A 124 -21.62 2.52 13.16
C GLY A 124 -21.17 3.90 13.64
N ILE A 125 -19.92 4.31 13.39
CA ILE A 125 -19.40 5.64 13.71
C ILE A 125 -18.99 6.31 12.40
N ASP A 126 -19.60 7.46 12.05
CA ASP A 126 -19.31 8.15 10.79
C ASP A 126 -18.06 9.05 10.83
N ARG A 127 -17.37 9.06 11.96
CA ARG A 127 -16.17 9.88 12.18
C ARG A 127 -14.91 9.05 11.96
N ASN A 128 -13.91 9.66 11.34
CA ASN A 128 -12.57 9.09 11.23
C ASN A 128 -11.76 9.52 12.46
N GLU A 129 -11.10 8.56 13.10
CA GLU A 129 -10.26 8.81 14.27
C GLU A 129 -8.78 8.66 13.90
N HIS A 130 -7.96 9.57 14.43
CA HIS A 130 -6.51 9.44 14.40
C HIS A 130 -6.09 8.42 15.46
N VAL A 131 -5.24 7.48 15.08
CA VAL A 131 -4.70 6.48 16.01
C VAL A 131 -3.48 7.08 16.69
N ASP A 132 -3.66 7.51 17.93
CA ASP A 132 -2.58 8.11 18.72
C ASP A 132 -1.53 7.07 19.14
N TYR A 133 -0.28 7.50 19.26
CA TYR A 133 0.86 6.68 19.70
C TYR A 133 0.61 6.04 21.08
N ILE A 134 -0.10 6.74 21.96
CA ILE A 134 -0.49 6.23 23.29
C ILE A 134 -1.33 4.94 23.17
N GLN A 135 -2.07 4.77 22.07
CA GLN A 135 -2.87 3.58 21.81
C GLN A 135 -2.08 2.45 21.15
N TYR A 136 -0.84 2.69 20.69
CA TYR A 136 -0.10 1.69 19.91
C TYR A 136 0.15 0.41 20.69
N GLN A 137 0.51 0.53 21.98
CA GLN A 137 0.74 -0.64 22.83
C GLN A 137 -0.51 -1.51 22.94
N ASN A 138 -1.70 -0.91 23.00
CA ASN A 138 -2.97 -1.63 23.02
C ASN A 138 -3.26 -2.37 21.71
N TRP A 139 -2.70 -1.94 20.58
CA TRP A 139 -2.89 -2.58 19.28
C TRP A 139 -1.83 -3.65 18.99
N LEU A 140 -0.58 -3.38 19.38
CA LEU A 140 0.54 -4.30 19.24
C LEU A 140 0.37 -5.53 20.14
N SER A 141 -0.12 -5.34 21.36
CA SER A 141 -0.32 -6.41 22.34
C SER A 141 -1.45 -7.39 21.99
N LYS A 142 -2.35 -7.02 21.07
CA LYS A 142 -3.46 -7.92 20.67
C LYS A 142 -2.90 -9.20 20.05
N PRO A 143 -3.46 -10.38 20.36
CA PRO A 143 -3.04 -11.63 19.73
C PRO A 143 -3.28 -11.54 18.22
N TRP A 144 -2.41 -12.17 17.43
CA TRP A 144 -2.69 -12.36 16.01
C TRP A 144 -4.01 -13.13 15.86
N PRO A 145 -4.86 -12.77 14.88
CA PRO A 145 -6.16 -13.41 14.73
C PRO A 145 -5.94 -14.90 14.46
N HIS A 146 -6.47 -15.75 15.34
CA HIS A 146 -6.49 -17.19 15.10
C HIS A 146 -7.34 -17.49 13.85
N LYS A 147 -6.96 -18.53 13.09
CA LYS A 147 -7.62 -18.93 11.81
C LYS A 147 -9.13 -19.19 11.92
N GLU A 148 -9.68 -19.26 13.13
CA GLU A 148 -11.08 -19.54 13.43
C GLU A 148 -11.97 -18.29 13.49
N THR A 149 -11.43 -17.08 13.69
CA THR A 149 -12.22 -15.83 13.66
C THR A 149 -12.64 -15.42 12.25
N THR A 150 -12.08 -16.07 11.21
CA THR A 150 -12.53 -15.90 9.81
C THR A 150 -13.93 -16.47 9.56
N THR A 151 -14.47 -17.26 10.49
CA THR A 151 -15.83 -17.83 10.42
C THR A 151 -16.91 -16.74 10.52
N TYR A 152 -16.65 -15.64 11.26
CA TYR A 152 -17.54 -14.46 11.27
C TYR A 152 -17.53 -13.70 9.93
N ALA A 153 -16.41 -13.69 9.21
CA ALA A 153 -16.32 -13.08 7.87
C ALA A 153 -17.10 -13.88 6.82
N LYS A 154 -17.13 -15.21 6.93
CA LYS A 154 -17.94 -16.08 6.05
C LYS A 154 -19.45 -15.91 6.31
N LYS A 155 -19.87 -15.79 7.57
CA LYS A 155 -21.28 -15.61 7.95
C LYS A 155 -21.83 -14.22 7.55
N ALA A 156 -20.99 -13.18 7.60
CA ALA A 156 -21.35 -11.84 7.08
C ALA A 156 -21.49 -11.82 5.55
N ALA A 157 -20.69 -12.59 4.82
CA ALA A 157 -20.78 -12.70 3.36
C ALA A 157 -22.01 -13.52 2.89
N SER A 158 -22.40 -14.56 3.63
CA SER A 158 -23.57 -15.38 3.26
C SER A 158 -24.91 -14.68 3.50
N THR A 159 -24.98 -13.74 4.45
CA THR A 159 -26.18 -12.93 4.71
C THR A 159 -26.42 -11.88 3.62
N ILE A 160 -25.37 -11.37 2.96
CA ILE A 160 -25.48 -10.36 1.90
C ILE A 160 -25.89 -10.99 0.55
N LEU A 161 -25.60 -12.28 0.34
CA LEU A 161 -25.90 -12.99 -0.91
C LEU A 161 -27.32 -13.60 -0.99
N ARG A 162 -28.15 -13.46 0.05
CA ARG A 162 -29.55 -13.91 0.05
C ARG A 162 -30.52 -12.72 0.12
N SER A 163 -30.65 -11.97 -0.97
CA SER A 163 -31.84 -11.13 -1.24
C SER A 163 -31.89 -10.68 -2.71
N PRO A 164 -32.40 -11.48 -3.65
CA PRO A 164 -33.14 -10.93 -4.78
C PRO A 164 -34.54 -10.57 -4.27
N LYS A 165 -34.87 -9.28 -4.30
CA LYS A 165 -36.28 -8.83 -4.18
C LYS A 165 -37.08 -9.56 -5.26
N GLN A 166 -37.99 -10.43 -4.87
CA GLN A 166 -39.10 -10.81 -5.74
C GLN A 166 -39.96 -9.57 -5.93
N ILE A 167 -39.95 -9.02 -7.14
CA ILE A 167 -41.00 -8.11 -7.59
C ILE A 167 -42.20 -9.03 -7.90
N GLN A 168 -43.23 -8.96 -7.06
CA GLN A 168 -44.53 -9.56 -7.35
C GLN A 168 -45.30 -8.67 -8.33
N HIS A 169 -46.12 -9.34 -9.14
CA HIS A 169 -46.84 -8.94 -10.34
C HIS A 169 -47.56 -7.58 -10.30
#